data_AF-A0A965MMT2-F1
#
_entry.id   AF-A0A965MMT2-F1
#
_cell.length_a   1.000
_cell.length_b   1.000
_cell.length_c   1.000
_cell.angle_alpha   90.00
_cell.angle_beta   90.00
_cell.angle_gamma   90.00
#
_symmetry.space_group_name_H-M   'P 1'
#
loop_
_entity.id
_entity.type
_entity.pdbx_description
1 polymer ?
#
loop_
_entity_poly.entity_id
_entity_poly.type
_entity_poly.pdbx_seq_one_letter_code
_entity_poly.pdbx_strand_id
1 'polypeptide(L)'
;MPSGRPSKPTEIKRKLGNPGQRKLPEQSQVQLFDPISKVPEPARPLLKYGREFWDKVWANGLQWISPNTDAEILLMTCELIDERWN
;
A
#
# COMPACT_ATOMS: atom_id res chain seq x y z
N MET A 1 1.74 -28.40 -13.30
CA MET A 1 0.81 -27.59 -12.49
C MET A 1 0.40 -28.41 -11.27
N PRO A 2 0.36 -27.89 -10.04
CA PRO A 2 -0.17 -28.66 -8.93
C PRO A 2 -1.66 -28.94 -9.19
N SER A 3 -2.04 -30.22 -9.22
CA SER A 3 -3.42 -30.67 -9.42
C SER A 3 -4.19 -30.55 -8.11
N GLY A 4 -4.79 -29.39 -7.84
CA GLY A 4 -5.59 -29.19 -6.64
C GLY A 4 -6.05 -27.75 -6.45
N ARG A 5 -6.98 -27.56 -5.50
CA ARG A 5 -7.45 -26.23 -5.09
C ARG A 5 -6.27 -25.43 -4.52
N PRO A 6 -6.11 -24.14 -4.87
CA PRO A 6 -5.01 -23.32 -4.38
C PRO A 6 -4.96 -23.30 -2.85
N SER A 7 -3.75 -23.18 -2.29
CA SER A 7 -3.57 -23.15 -0.85
C SER A 7 -4.29 -21.93 -0.25
N LYS A 8 -4.95 -22.12 0.89
CA LYS A 8 -5.52 -20.98 1.63
C LYS A 8 -4.41 -20.00 2.05
N PRO A 9 -4.66 -18.68 2.02
CA PRO A 9 -3.77 -17.67 2.58
C PRO A 9 -3.39 -17.94 4.04
N THR A 10 -2.24 -17.44 4.45
CA THR A 10 -1.69 -17.65 5.80
C THR A 10 -2.60 -17.08 6.88
N GLU A 11 -3.25 -15.95 6.62
CA GLU A 11 -4.21 -15.30 7.50
C GLU A 11 -5.40 -16.21 7.79
N ILE A 12 -5.93 -16.87 6.75
CA ILE A 12 -7.06 -17.81 6.86
C ILE A 12 -6.61 -19.09 7.58
N LYS A 13 -5.40 -19.59 7.31
CA LYS A 13 -4.84 -20.76 8.02
C LYS A 13 -4.71 -20.49 9.52
N ARG A 14 -4.21 -19.31 9.93
CA ARG A 14 -4.15 -18.91 11.34
C ARG A 14 -5.54 -18.82 11.97
N LYS A 15 -6.48 -18.13 11.30
CA LYS A 15 -7.87 -17.98 11.79
C LYS A 15 -8.58 -19.33 11.99
N LEU A 16 -8.27 -20.33 11.17
CA LEU A 16 -8.83 -21.69 11.26
C LEU A 16 -8.04 -22.63 12.18
N GLY A 17 -7.03 -22.15 12.91
CA GLY A 17 -6.24 -22.98 13.83
C GLY A 17 -5.23 -23.91 13.14
N ASN A 18 -4.78 -23.56 11.93
CA ASN A 18 -3.84 -24.33 11.11
C ASN A 18 -4.23 -25.82 10.91
N PRO A 19 -5.39 -26.13 10.28
CA PRO A 19 -5.83 -27.52 10.11
C PRO A 19 -4.84 -28.40 9.34
N GLY A 20 -4.01 -27.79 8.47
CA GLY A 20 -3.00 -28.49 7.69
C GLY A 20 -1.69 -28.74 8.45
N GLN A 21 -1.55 -28.26 9.69
CA GLN A 21 -0.41 -28.42 10.60
C GLN A 21 0.99 -28.09 10.03
N ARG A 22 1.05 -27.48 8.83
CA ARG A 22 2.33 -27.02 8.25
C ARG A 22 2.84 -25.83 9.06
N LYS A 23 4.15 -25.75 9.25
CA LYS A 23 4.78 -24.62 9.94
C LYS A 23 4.39 -23.32 9.22
N LEU A 24 3.74 -22.42 9.95
CA LEU A 24 3.40 -21.09 9.47
C LEU A 24 4.59 -20.16 9.75
N PRO A 25 4.78 -19.09 8.94
CA PRO A 25 5.74 -18.04 9.27
C PRO A 25 5.47 -17.49 10.67
N GLU A 26 6.54 -17.12 11.39
CA GLU A 26 6.40 -16.45 12.68
C GLU A 26 5.74 -15.08 12.48
N GLN A 27 4.81 -14.70 13.36
CA GLN A 27 4.11 -13.43 13.20
C GLN A 27 5.04 -12.21 13.35
N SER A 28 6.08 -12.34 14.17
CA SER A 28 7.14 -11.33 14.33
C SER A 28 7.96 -11.10 13.05
N GLN A 29 7.93 -12.04 12.11
CA GLN A 29 8.63 -11.93 10.82
C GLN A 29 7.73 -11.41 9.71
N VAL A 30 6.44 -11.18 9.98
CA VAL A 30 5.49 -10.63 9.01
C VAL A 30 5.32 -9.15 9.29
N GLN A 31 5.86 -8.30 8.40
CA GLN A 31 5.58 -6.87 8.41
C GLN A 31 4.12 -6.65 8.00
N LEU A 32 3.28 -6.25 8.95
CA LEU A 32 1.94 -5.77 8.65
C LEU A 32 2.03 -4.28 8.35
N PHE A 33 1.37 -3.83 7.28
CA PHE A 33 1.17 -2.41 7.04
C PHE A 33 -0.07 -1.96 7.78
N ASP A 34 0.04 -0.80 8.44
CA ASP A 34 -1.12 -0.19 9.08
C ASP A 34 -2.11 0.25 8.00
N PRO A 35 -3.42 -0.03 8.19
CA PRO A 35 -4.43 0.46 7.27
C PRO A 35 -4.43 1.99 7.28
N ILE A 36 -4.38 2.59 6.09
CA ILE A 36 -4.43 4.05 5.94
C ILE A 36 -5.82 4.52 6.33
N SER A 37 -5.90 5.28 7.43
CA SER A 37 -7.17 5.81 7.96
C SER A 37 -7.58 7.14 7.33
N LYS A 38 -6.60 7.89 6.78
CA LYS A 38 -6.81 9.19 6.13
C LYS A 38 -5.73 9.43 5.08
N VAL A 39 -6.12 10.09 3.97
CA VAL A 39 -5.18 10.59 2.97
C VAL A 39 -4.23 11.60 3.63
N PRO A 40 -2.90 11.42 3.54
CA PRO A 40 -1.94 12.37 4.08
C PRO A 40 -1.98 13.69 3.28
N GLU A 41 -1.79 14.81 3.98
CA GLU A 41 -1.55 16.09 3.32
C GLU A 41 -0.12 16.15 2.76
N PRO A 42 0.08 16.76 1.58
CA PRO A 42 1.42 16.99 1.04
C PRO A 42 2.30 17.78 2.02
N ALA A 43 3.56 17.37 2.20
CA ALA A 43 4.50 18.07 3.07
C ALA A 43 4.93 19.44 2.51
N ARG A 44 4.81 19.63 1.18
CA ARG A 44 5.12 20.86 0.46
C ARG A 44 3.91 21.27 -0.39
N PRO A 45 3.67 22.58 -0.61
CA PRO A 45 2.54 23.03 -1.40
C PRO A 45 2.67 22.59 -2.86
N LEU A 46 1.58 22.10 -3.42
CA LEU A 46 1.44 21.72 -4.83
C LEU A 46 0.53 22.72 -5.55
N LEU A 47 0.73 22.89 -6.86
CA LEU A 47 -0.19 23.63 -7.72
C LEU A 47 -1.37 22.72 -8.12
N LYS A 48 -2.18 23.18 -9.08
CA LYS A 48 -3.45 22.52 -9.45
C LYS A 48 -3.25 21.06 -9.87
N TYR A 49 -2.35 20.80 -10.81
CA TYR A 49 -2.25 19.49 -11.46
C TYR A 49 -1.53 18.45 -10.59
N GLY A 50 -0.50 18.87 -9.86
CA GLY A 50 0.18 18.08 -8.85
C GLY A 50 -0.76 17.70 -7.70
N ARG A 51 -1.60 18.65 -7.24
CA ARG A 51 -2.61 18.36 -6.22
C ARG A 51 -3.67 17.36 -6.71
N GLU A 52 -4.21 17.56 -7.91
CA GLU A 52 -5.17 16.62 -8.51
C GLU A 52 -4.58 15.21 -8.65
N PHE A 53 -3.29 15.11 -8.99
CA PHE A 53 -2.59 13.83 -9.07
C PHE A 53 -2.37 13.19 -7.69
N TRP A 54 -1.92 13.95 -6.69
CA TRP A 54 -1.78 13.51 -5.30
C TRP A 54 -3.08 12.89 -4.78
N ASP A 55 -4.18 13.62 -4.90
CA ASP A 55 -5.49 13.19 -4.40
C ASP A 55 -5.96 11.92 -5.15
N LYS A 56 -5.73 11.82 -6.46
CA LYS A 56 -6.08 10.64 -7.26
C LYS A 56 -5.30 9.40 -6.84
N VAL A 57 -4.00 9.54 -6.60
CA VAL A 57 -3.12 8.43 -6.20
C VAL A 57 -3.50 7.95 -4.81
N TRP A 58 -3.71 8.84 -3.85
CA TRP A 58 -4.15 8.43 -2.51
C TRP A 58 -5.59 7.91 -2.46
N ALA A 59 -6.47 8.31 -3.38
CA ALA A 59 -7.82 7.75 -3.44
C ALA A 59 -7.85 6.30 -3.97
N ASN A 60 -6.97 5.95 -4.91
CA ASN A 60 -7.01 4.66 -5.62
C ASN A 60 -5.83 3.72 -5.29
N GLY A 61 -4.74 4.26 -4.74
CA GLY A 61 -3.46 3.58 -4.56
C GLY A 61 -3.20 3.04 -3.16
N LEU A 62 -4.16 3.17 -2.23
CA LEU A 62 -4.03 2.75 -0.81
C LEU A 62 -3.63 1.28 -0.62
N GLN A 63 -3.79 0.44 -1.64
CA GLN A 63 -3.44 -0.98 -1.60
C GLN A 63 -1.95 -1.26 -1.79
N TRP A 64 -1.20 -0.33 -2.39
CA TRP A 64 0.20 -0.55 -2.80
C TRP A 64 1.14 0.63 -2.51
N ILE A 65 0.61 1.79 -2.14
CA ILE A 65 1.39 2.92 -1.65
C ILE A 65 1.34 2.96 -0.13
N SER A 66 2.52 3.10 0.47
CA SER A 66 2.72 3.28 1.90
C SER A 66 2.99 4.77 2.21
N PRO A 67 2.26 5.38 3.15
CA PRO A 67 2.48 6.76 3.58
C PRO A 67 3.84 6.98 4.23
N ASN A 68 4.46 5.92 4.76
CA ASN A 68 5.73 6.01 5.45
C ASN A 68 6.94 5.91 4.51
N THR A 69 6.77 5.29 3.35
CA THR A 69 7.89 5.01 2.43
C THR A 69 7.79 5.74 1.10
N ASP A 70 6.57 5.92 0.58
CA ASP A 70 6.36 6.32 -0.81
C ASP A 70 5.92 7.78 -0.95
N ALA A 71 5.56 8.43 0.17
CA ALA A 71 5.02 9.79 0.18
C ALA A 71 5.97 10.83 -0.45
N GLU A 72 7.28 10.77 -0.16
CA GLU A 72 8.24 11.72 -0.73
C GLU A 72 8.46 11.51 -2.24
N ILE A 73 8.51 10.26 -2.70
CA ILE A 73 8.61 9.96 -4.14
C ILE A 73 7.36 10.44 -4.88
N LEU A 74 6.19 10.23 -4.29
CA LEU A 74 4.94 10.73 -4.84
C LEU A 74 4.92 12.27 -4.87
N LEU A 75 5.41 12.91 -3.81
CA LEU A 75 5.47 14.37 -3.72
C LEU A 75 6.37 14.97 -4.81
N MET A 76 7.58 14.43 -4.98
CA MET A 76 8.48 14.83 -6.07
C MET A 76 7.84 14.64 -7.45
N THR A 77 7.09 13.55 -7.65
CA THR A 77 6.38 13.32 -8.91
C THR A 77 5.29 14.36 -9.15
N CYS A 78 4.57 14.77 -8.10
CA CYS A 78 3.57 15.84 -8.18
C CYS A 78 4.21 17.19 -8.54
N GLU A 79 5.36 17.51 -7.94
CA GLU A 79 6.14 18.72 -8.24
C GLU A 79 6.60 18.73 -9.71
N LEU A 80 7.07 17.59 -10.24
CA LEU A 80 7.43 17.45 -11.66
C LEU A 80 6.22 17.61 -12.60
N ILE A 81 5.04 17.16 -12.19
CA ILE A 81 3.81 17.38 -12.96
C ILE A 81 3.45 18.86 -12.97
N ASP A 82 3.54 19.53 -11.83
CA ASP A 82 3.29 20.97 -11.76
C ASP A 82 4.25 21.75 -12.67
N GLU A 83 5.55 21.44 -12.65
CA GLU A 83 6.52 22.06 -13.56
C GLU A 83 6.19 21.85 -15.05
N ARG A 84 5.60 20.72 -15.41
CA ARG A 84 5.23 20.42 -16.81
C ARG A 84 4.04 21.24 -17.32
N TRP A 85 3.16 21.67 -16.41
CA TRP A 85 1.90 22.36 -16.75
C TRP A 85 1.87 23.83 -16.27
N ASN A 86 2.99 24.33 -15.77
CA ASN A 86 3.22 25.74 -15.43
C ASN A 86 3.58 26.54 -16.70
#